data_AF-A0A9W9AVQ3-F1
#
_entry.id   AF-A0A9W9AVQ3-F1
#
_cell.length_a   1.000
_cell.length_b   1.000
_cell.length_c   1.000
_cell.angle_alpha   90.00
_cell.angle_beta   90.00
_cell.angle_gamma   90.00
#
_symmetry.space_group_name_H-M   'P 1'
#
loop_
_entity.id
_entity.type
_entity.pdbx_description
1 polymer ?
#
loop_
_entity_poly.entity_id
_entity_poly.type
_entity_poly.pdbx_seq_one_letter_code
_entity_poly.pdbx_strand_id
1 'polypeptide(L)'
;VLSGDFCQLPPVPNKRDSNKSPATFAFEARTWECVGPPVILKKVFRQKDQSFVNMLNEMRFGTMSESTIKAFKALNRDVTYEDGVQPTELFPHRADVDRANNTRLSSLPGDPHTYRAMDIPGTDANGNTLNYAQMERLLERLVVPQSITLKVGLALI
;
A
#
# COMPACT_ATOMS: atom_id res chain seq x y z
N VAL A 1 -11.84 7.31 -18.44
CA VAL A 1 -11.50 8.36 -17.45
C VAL A 1 -10.32 7.87 -16.65
N LEU A 2 -9.24 8.66 -16.55
CA LEU A 2 -8.03 8.33 -15.78
C LEU A 2 -7.90 9.32 -14.62
N SER A 3 -7.36 8.87 -13.48
CA SER A 3 -7.09 9.71 -12.31
C SER A 3 -5.89 9.15 -11.55
N GLY A 4 -5.04 10.03 -11.03
CA GLY A 4 -3.85 9.65 -10.29
C GLY A 4 -2.89 10.82 -10.08
N ASP A 5 -1.75 10.54 -9.47
CA ASP A 5 -0.67 11.48 -9.23
C ASP A 5 0.67 10.79 -9.49
N PHE A 6 1.34 11.17 -10.58
CA PHE A 6 2.61 10.55 -10.98
C PHE A 6 3.79 10.93 -10.07
N CYS A 7 3.60 11.87 -9.13
CA CYS A 7 4.57 12.13 -8.06
C CYS A 7 4.46 11.13 -6.89
N GLN A 8 3.49 10.21 -6.92
CA GLN A 8 3.37 9.14 -5.93
C GLN A 8 4.17 7.89 -6.36
N LEU A 9 3.73 6.70 -5.94
CA LEU A 9 4.46 5.46 -6.18
C LEU A 9 4.55 5.13 -7.69
N PRO A 10 5.75 4.85 -8.22
CA PRO A 10 5.92 4.40 -9.59
C PRO A 10 5.42 2.95 -9.78
N PRO A 11 5.25 2.49 -11.03
CA PRO A 11 4.94 1.10 -11.31
C PRO A 11 6.02 0.16 -10.74
N VAL A 12 5.59 -0.96 -10.15
CA VAL A 12 6.49 -1.99 -9.62
C VAL A 12 7.00 -2.87 -10.78
N PRO A 13 8.32 -2.98 -11.01
CA PRO A 13 8.87 -3.83 -12.07
C PRO A 13 8.47 -5.29 -11.91
N ASN A 14 7.97 -5.90 -13.00
CA ASN A 14 7.62 -7.31 -12.99
C ASN A 14 8.89 -8.17 -13.08
N LYS A 15 9.36 -8.66 -11.93
CA LYS A 15 10.53 -9.54 -11.86
C LYS A 15 10.32 -10.93 -12.49
N ARG A 16 9.08 -11.31 -12.81
CA ARG A 16 8.71 -12.64 -13.35
C ARG A 16 8.65 -12.67 -14.88
N ASP A 17 8.70 -11.51 -15.54
CA ASP A 17 8.72 -11.46 -17.00
C ASP A 17 10.15 -11.65 -17.52
N SER A 18 10.37 -12.64 -18.39
CA SER A 18 11.67 -12.87 -19.02
C SER A 18 12.05 -11.73 -19.97
N ASN A 19 11.06 -10.97 -20.44
CA ASN A 19 11.30 -9.69 -21.08
C ASN A 19 11.64 -8.65 -20.00
N LYS A 20 12.91 -8.24 -19.97
CA LYS A 20 13.46 -7.17 -19.12
C LYS A 20 12.92 -5.77 -19.49
N SER A 21 11.66 -5.66 -19.88
CA SER A 21 11.05 -4.37 -20.15
C SER A 21 11.05 -3.57 -18.85
N PRO A 22 11.71 -2.40 -18.80
CA PRO A 22 11.67 -1.55 -17.62
C PRO A 22 10.22 -1.18 -17.32
N ALA A 23 9.90 -1.00 -16.04
CA ALA A 23 8.60 -0.45 -15.66
C ALA A 23 8.54 1.00 -16.13
N THR A 24 7.68 1.28 -17.11
CA THR A 24 7.46 2.62 -17.66
C THR A 24 6.19 3.22 -17.08
N PHE A 25 6.14 4.54 -16.96
CA PHE A 25 4.93 5.23 -16.55
C PHE A 25 3.83 5.09 -17.61
N ALA A 26 2.57 5.20 -17.17
CA ALA A 26 1.43 5.08 -18.08
C ALA A 26 1.46 6.14 -19.20
N PHE A 27 1.97 7.35 -18.92
CA PHE A 27 2.10 8.44 -19.89
C PHE A 27 3.18 8.23 -20.96
N GLU A 28 4.00 7.19 -20.82
CA GLU A 28 5.03 6.81 -21.81
C GLU A 28 4.49 5.82 -22.85
N ALA A 29 3.25 5.34 -22.70
CA ALA A 29 2.63 4.43 -23.65
C ALA A 29 2.33 5.14 -24.99
N ARG A 30 2.58 4.47 -26.11
CA ARG A 30 2.24 4.99 -27.45
C ARG A 30 0.76 5.33 -27.60
N THR A 31 -0.10 4.61 -26.89
CA THR A 31 -1.55 4.83 -26.89
C THR A 31 -1.98 5.98 -25.99
N TRP A 32 -1.08 6.58 -25.20
CA TRP A 32 -1.41 7.70 -24.31
C TRP A 32 -1.89 8.94 -25.06
N GLU A 33 -1.55 9.06 -26.35
CA GLU A 33 -2.05 10.14 -27.22
C GLU A 33 -3.59 10.21 -27.30
N CYS A 34 -4.29 9.11 -26.97
CA CYS A 34 -5.76 9.13 -26.88
C CYS A 34 -6.30 9.84 -25.63
N VAL A 35 -5.43 10.14 -24.65
CA VAL A 35 -5.76 10.85 -23.42
C VAL A 35 -5.71 12.34 -23.69
N GLY A 36 -6.86 13.01 -23.58
CA GLY A 36 -6.94 14.46 -23.72
C GLY A 36 -6.20 15.23 -22.62
N PRO A 37 -6.16 16.57 -22.71
CA PRO A 37 -5.48 17.41 -21.72
C PRO A 37 -5.96 17.14 -20.29
N PRO A 38 -5.04 17.08 -19.29
CA PRO A 38 -5.42 16.78 -17.92
C PRO A 38 -6.11 17.96 -17.24
N VAL A 39 -7.06 17.67 -16.35
CA VAL A 39 -7.58 18.64 -15.39
C VAL A 39 -6.76 18.53 -14.11
N ILE A 40 -6.08 19.62 -13.73
CA ILE A 40 -5.22 19.65 -12.54
C ILE A 40 -6.00 20.21 -11.34
N LEU A 41 -6.24 19.36 -10.34
CA LEU A 41 -6.83 19.79 -9.08
C LEU A 41 -5.77 20.46 -8.20
N LYS A 42 -6.04 21.68 -7.71
CA LYS A 42 -5.08 22.49 -6.94
C LYS A 42 -5.38 22.56 -5.44
N LYS A 43 -6.63 22.32 -5.04
CA LYS A 43 -7.06 22.44 -3.64
C LYS A 43 -6.86 21.13 -2.89
N VAL A 44 -6.11 21.19 -1.79
CA VAL A 44 -5.95 20.06 -0.85
C VAL A 44 -7.09 20.09 0.16
N PHE A 45 -7.76 18.95 0.35
CA PHE A 45 -8.88 18.81 1.29
C PHE A 45 -8.55 17.95 2.52
N ARG A 46 -7.55 17.08 2.43
CA ARG A 46 -7.21 16.12 3.51
C ARG A 46 -6.59 16.83 4.72
N GLN A 47 -5.65 17.73 4.48
CA GLN A 47 -5.01 18.54 5.52
C GLN A 47 -5.62 19.94 5.54
N LYS A 48 -6.02 20.42 6.72
CA LYS A 48 -6.55 21.78 6.92
C LYS A 48 -5.46 22.83 7.14
N ASP A 49 -4.34 22.44 7.73
CA ASP A 49 -3.21 23.33 8.02
C ASP A 49 -2.43 23.64 6.74
N GLN A 50 -2.46 24.91 6.33
CA GLN A 50 -1.79 25.39 5.12
C GLN A 50 -0.26 25.23 5.19
N SER A 51 0.34 25.35 6.38
CA SER A 51 1.78 25.15 6.55
C SER A 51 2.16 23.70 6.26
N PHE A 52 1.36 22.75 6.74
CA PHE A 52 1.56 21.33 6.47
C PHE A 52 1.30 20.98 5.00
N VAL A 53 0.28 21.57 4.38
CA VAL A 53 0.03 21.42 2.93
C VAL A 53 1.25 21.88 2.11
N ASN A 54 1.88 22.99 2.48
CA ASN A 54 3.07 23.49 1.79
C ASN A 54 4.26 22.53 1.94
N MET A 55 4.51 22.04 3.17
CA MET A 55 5.55 21.05 3.44
C MET A 55 5.37 19.76 2.61
N LEU A 56 4.13 19.27 2.49
CA LEU A 56 3.81 18.08 1.67
C LEU A 56 4.01 18.34 0.16
N ASN A 57 3.70 19.54 -0.33
CA ASN A 57 3.94 19.89 -1.72
C ASN A 57 5.44 20.02 -2.04
N GLU A 58 6.24 20.58 -1.12
CA GLU A 58 7.71 20.58 -1.27
C GLU A 58 8.26 19.16 -1.38
N MET A 59 7.79 18.25 -0.52
CA MET A 59 8.17 16.83 -0.58
C MET A 59 7.74 16.17 -1.89
N ARG A 60 6.53 16.46 -2.37
CA ARG A 60 5.98 15.91 -3.62
C ARG A 60 6.85 16.23 -4.85
N PHE A 61 7.45 17.42 -4.89
CA PHE A 61 8.33 17.86 -6.00
C PHE A 61 9.83 17.74 -5.68
N GLY A 62 10.20 17.25 -4.51
CA GLY A 62 11.60 17.10 -4.10
C GLY A 62 12.32 18.43 -3.82
N THR A 63 11.59 19.51 -3.52
CA THR A 63 12.14 20.86 -3.28
C THR A 63 12.05 21.25 -1.81
N MET A 64 12.55 20.39 -0.91
CA MET A 64 12.41 20.58 0.53
C MET A 64 13.33 21.66 1.07
N SER A 65 12.74 22.66 1.75
CA SER A 65 13.48 23.68 2.49
C SER A 65 14.07 23.12 3.79
N GLU A 66 15.12 23.76 4.33
CA GLU A 66 15.69 23.39 5.63
C GLU A 66 14.66 23.46 6.76
N SER A 67 13.75 24.45 6.72
CA SER A 67 12.64 24.57 7.65
C SER A 67 11.70 23.37 7.59
N THR A 68 11.35 22.91 6.39
CA THR A 68 10.49 21.73 6.19
C THR A 68 11.17 20.46 6.71
N ILE A 69 12.47 20.28 6.40
CA ILE A 69 13.26 19.14 6.89
C ILE A 69 13.30 19.15 8.43
N LYS A 70 13.55 20.31 9.05
CA LYS A 70 13.56 20.45 10.51
C LYS A 70 12.20 20.13 11.12
N ALA A 71 11.11 20.59 10.50
CA ALA A 71 9.75 20.32 10.96
C ALA A 71 9.43 18.81 10.91
N PHE A 72 9.75 18.11 9.82
CA PHE A 72 9.56 16.66 9.75
C PHE A 72 10.40 15.89 10.78
N LYS A 73 11.66 16.30 11.02
CA LYS A 73 12.49 15.69 12.06
C LYS A 73 11.89 15.86 13.47
N ALA A 74 11.25 16.99 13.75
CA ALA A 74 10.58 17.23 15.02
C ALA A 74 9.33 16.35 15.24
N LEU A 75 8.82 15.67 14.20
CA LEU A 75 7.73 14.71 14.32
C LEU A 75 8.19 13.34 14.86
N ASN A 76 9.48 13.12 15.06
CA ASN A 76 10.02 11.92 15.72
C ASN A 76 9.80 11.97 17.25
N ARG A 77 8.53 12.10 17.63
CA ARG A 77 8.03 12.10 19.01
C ARG A 77 6.97 11.02 19.10
N ASP A 78 6.76 10.49 20.29
CA ASP A 78 5.68 9.54 20.52
C ASP A 78 4.32 10.21 20.25
N VAL A 79 3.41 9.43 19.65
CA VAL A 79 2.05 9.85 19.37
C VAL A 79 1.12 9.08 20.29
N THR A 80 0.51 9.78 21.24
CA THR A 80 -0.50 9.23 22.13
C THR A 80 -1.88 9.61 21.65
N TYR A 81 -2.75 8.62 21.46
CA TYR A 81 -4.17 8.84 21.18
C TYR A 81 -4.98 8.62 22.47
N GLU A 82 -5.93 9.51 22.72
CA GLU A 82 -6.78 9.46 23.92
C GLU A 82 -7.87 8.39 23.83
N ASP A 83 -8.20 7.94 22.61
CA ASP A 83 -9.26 6.96 22.33
C ASP A 83 -8.79 5.49 22.46
N GLY A 84 -7.52 5.28 22.82
CA GLY A 84 -6.91 3.95 22.96
C GLY A 84 -6.63 3.24 21.63
N VAL A 85 -6.96 3.84 20.49
CA VAL A 85 -6.63 3.31 19.16
C VAL A 85 -5.18 3.68 18.84
N GLN A 86 -4.36 2.68 18.57
CA GLN A 86 -2.97 2.93 18.19
C GLN A 86 -2.89 3.50 16.77
N PRO A 87 -1.88 4.34 16.47
CA PRO A 87 -1.66 4.84 15.12
C PRO A 87 -1.45 3.70 14.14
N THR A 88 -1.89 3.90 12.90
CA THR A 88 -1.44 3.08 11.78
C THR A 88 0.02 3.38 11.48
N GLU A 89 0.85 2.35 11.49
CA GLU A 89 2.25 2.42 11.11
C GLU A 89 2.42 2.09 9.63
N LEU A 90 3.29 2.82 8.93
CA LEU A 90 3.57 2.64 7.50
C LEU A 90 5.04 2.26 7.32
N PHE A 91 5.28 1.16 6.59
CA PHE A 91 6.63 0.63 6.35
C PHE A 91 6.92 0.42 4.86
N PRO A 92 8.19 0.50 4.44
CA PRO A 92 8.58 0.29 3.04
C PRO A 92 8.56 -1.19 2.62
N HIS A 93 8.71 -2.13 3.56
CA HIS A 93 8.75 -3.57 3.27
C HIS A 93 7.66 -4.34 4.00
N ARG A 94 7.08 -5.34 3.31
CA ARG A 94 6.06 -6.23 3.88
C ARG A 94 6.53 -6.93 5.15
N ALA A 95 7.79 -7.39 5.18
CA ALA A 95 8.36 -8.05 6.35
C ALA A 95 8.34 -7.16 7.61
N ASP A 96 8.48 -5.84 7.46
CA ASP A 96 8.39 -4.90 8.58
C ASP A 96 6.95 -4.71 9.04
N VAL A 97 6.00 -4.64 8.09
CA VAL A 97 4.55 -4.63 8.38
C VAL A 97 4.15 -5.89 9.14
N ASP A 98 4.54 -7.06 8.64
CA ASP A 98 4.21 -8.35 9.25
C ASP A 98 4.81 -8.46 10.65
N ARG A 99 6.05 -8.00 10.85
CA ARG A 99 6.69 -7.98 12.16
C ARG A 99 5.96 -7.06 13.14
N ALA A 100 5.62 -5.83 12.73
CA ALA A 100 4.89 -4.88 13.57
C ALA A 100 3.50 -5.41 13.95
N ASN A 101 2.75 -5.91 12.96
CA ASN A 101 1.42 -6.49 13.17
C ASN A 101 1.46 -7.72 14.09
N ASN A 102 2.41 -8.64 13.90
CA ASN A 102 2.53 -9.83 14.74
C ASN A 102 2.96 -9.49 16.17
N THR A 103 3.85 -8.51 16.33
CA THR A 103 4.24 -7.99 17.65
C THR A 103 3.03 -7.41 18.37
N ARG A 104 2.21 -6.62 17.67
CA ARG A 104 0.99 -6.03 18.23
C ARG A 104 -0.07 -7.08 18.56
N LEU A 105 -0.32 -8.04 17.67
CA LEU A 105 -1.25 -9.14 17.92
C LEU A 105 -0.81 -9.97 19.14
N SER A 106 0.49 -10.19 19.30
CA SER A 106 1.03 -10.96 20.43
C SER A 106 0.85 -10.23 21.76
N SER A 107 0.94 -8.90 21.79
CA SER A 107 0.77 -8.10 23.01
C SER A 107 -0.68 -7.87 23.43
N LEU A 108 -1.66 -8.12 22.55
CA LEU A 108 -3.07 -8.06 22.91
C LEU A 108 -3.45 -9.20 23.89
N PRO A 109 -4.25 -8.90 24.92
CA PRO A 109 -4.78 -9.92 25.82
C PRO A 109 -5.81 -10.82 25.10
N GLY A 110 -6.07 -11.99 25.70
CA GLY A 110 -7.06 -12.95 25.20
C GLY A 110 -6.50 -13.99 24.23
N ASP A 111 -7.31 -15.02 24.00
CA ASP A 111 -6.91 -16.20 23.23
C ASP A 111 -6.96 -15.94 21.72
N PRO A 112 -5.91 -16.33 20.97
CA PRO A 112 -5.90 -16.21 19.53
C PRO A 112 -6.92 -17.16 18.89
N HIS A 113 -7.63 -16.67 17.89
CA HIS A 113 -8.53 -17.45 17.06
C HIS A 113 -8.01 -17.44 15.62
N THR A 114 -7.71 -18.62 15.09
CA THR A 114 -7.17 -18.77 13.73
C THR A 114 -8.25 -19.23 12.76
N TYR A 115 -8.43 -18.45 11.69
CA TYR A 115 -9.31 -18.76 10.57
C TYR A 115 -8.46 -19.23 9.40
N ARG A 116 -8.82 -20.38 8.81
CA ARG A 116 -8.13 -20.95 7.64
C ARG A 116 -8.98 -20.73 6.40
N ALA A 117 -8.33 -20.35 5.30
CA ALA A 117 -8.96 -20.26 4.00
C ALA A 117 -9.39 -21.66 3.51
N MET A 118 -10.43 -21.69 2.68
CA MET A 118 -10.86 -22.89 1.96
C MET A 118 -10.70 -22.61 0.47
N ASP A 119 -9.63 -23.14 -0.12
CA ASP A 119 -9.28 -22.91 -1.51
C ASP A 119 -9.58 -24.15 -2.36
N ILE A 120 -10.26 -23.95 -3.48
CA ILE A 120 -10.57 -25.01 -4.46
C ILE A 120 -10.08 -24.60 -5.85
N PRO A 121 -9.54 -25.53 -6.67
CA PRO A 121 -9.07 -25.18 -8.00
C PRO A 121 -10.22 -24.68 -8.90
N GLY A 122 -10.01 -23.51 -9.49
CA GLY A 122 -10.90 -22.97 -10.52
C GLY A 122 -10.63 -23.54 -11.91
N THR A 123 -11.25 -22.93 -12.92
CA THR A 123 -11.00 -23.24 -14.34
C THR A 123 -10.25 -22.12 -15.04
N ASP A 124 -9.46 -22.46 -16.05
CA ASP A 124 -8.85 -21.49 -16.95
C ASP A 124 -9.87 -20.91 -17.96
N ALA A 125 -9.42 -19.99 -18.82
CA ALA A 125 -10.26 -19.35 -19.84
C ALA A 125 -10.80 -20.34 -20.90
N ASN A 126 -10.23 -21.55 -21.00
CA ASN A 126 -10.64 -22.61 -21.91
C ASN A 126 -11.55 -23.64 -21.21
N GLY A 127 -11.86 -23.46 -19.93
CA GLY A 127 -12.68 -24.37 -19.14
C GLY A 127 -11.91 -25.56 -18.54
N ASN A 128 -10.58 -25.60 -18.62
CA ASN A 128 -9.80 -26.67 -18.01
C ASN A 128 -9.63 -26.44 -16.51
N THR A 129 -9.77 -27.48 -15.69
CA THR A 129 -9.50 -27.40 -14.25
C THR A 129 -8.01 -27.17 -13.99
N LEU A 130 -7.72 -26.16 -13.17
CA LEU A 130 -6.36 -25.88 -12.71
C LEU A 130 -5.87 -26.98 -11.77
N ASN A 131 -4.58 -27.32 -11.83
CA ASN A 131 -3.98 -28.16 -10.80
C ASN A 131 -3.61 -27.33 -9.55
N TYR A 132 -3.34 -28.02 -8.43
CA TYR A 132 -3.02 -27.38 -7.16
C TYR A 132 -1.79 -26.46 -7.24
N ALA A 133 -0.73 -26.84 -7.96
CA ALA A 133 0.46 -26.01 -8.09
C ALA A 133 0.20 -24.72 -8.89
N GLN A 134 -0.70 -24.78 -9.89
CA GLN A 134 -1.15 -23.60 -10.63
C GLN A 134 -2.01 -22.70 -9.74
N MET A 135 -2.92 -23.29 -8.97
CA MET A 135 -3.75 -22.56 -8.00
C MET A 135 -2.89 -21.83 -6.97
N GLU A 136 -1.94 -22.51 -6.31
CA GLU A 136 -1.04 -21.89 -5.32
C GLU A 136 -0.29 -20.69 -5.88
N ARG A 137 0.27 -20.80 -7.09
CA ARG A 137 0.97 -19.68 -7.76
C ARG A 137 0.07 -18.49 -8.06
N LEU A 138 -1.23 -18.72 -8.28
CA LEU A 138 -2.21 -17.64 -8.46
C LEU A 138 -2.60 -17.03 -7.11
N LEU A 139 -2.77 -17.85 -6.08
CA LEU A 139 -3.08 -17.39 -4.73
C LEU A 139 -1.95 -16.54 -4.13
N GLU A 140 -0.68 -16.81 -4.46
CA GLU A 140 0.46 -15.95 -4.10
C GLU A 140 0.31 -14.48 -4.56
N ARG A 141 -0.53 -14.23 -5.57
CA ARG A 141 -0.78 -12.88 -6.09
C ARG A 141 -1.89 -12.16 -5.33
N LEU A 142 -2.68 -12.88 -4.53
CA LEU A 142 -3.74 -12.31 -3.74
C LEU A 142 -3.19 -11.63 -2.50
N VAL A 143 -3.95 -10.66 -2.00
CA VAL A 143 -3.65 -9.95 -0.76
C VAL A 143 -4.06 -10.79 0.47
N VAL A 144 -4.93 -11.79 0.27
CA VAL A 144 -5.52 -12.57 1.35
C VAL A 144 -4.61 -13.74 1.75
N PRO A 145 -4.26 -13.88 3.03
CA PRO A 145 -3.43 -14.99 3.51
C PRO A 145 -4.24 -16.29 3.62
N GLN A 146 -3.56 -17.43 3.55
CA GLN A 146 -4.18 -18.76 3.75
C GLN A 146 -4.71 -18.98 5.18
N SER A 147 -4.20 -18.23 6.14
CA SER A 147 -4.71 -18.23 7.50
C SER A 147 -4.55 -16.86 8.13
N ILE A 148 -5.54 -16.44 8.90
CA ILE A 148 -5.50 -15.21 9.68
C ILE A 148 -5.75 -15.54 11.15
N THR A 149 -4.88 -15.05 12.03
CA THR A 149 -5.02 -15.19 13.49
C THR A 149 -5.44 -13.86 14.08
N LEU A 150 -6.51 -13.87 14.87
CA LEU A 150 -7.14 -12.67 15.43
C LEU A 150 -7.24 -12.76 16.95
N LYS A 151 -7.25 -11.60 17.62
CA LYS A 151 -7.60 -11.42 19.03
C LYS A 151 -8.57 -10.24 19.18
N VAL A 152 -9.35 -10.23 20.27
CA VAL A 152 -10.25 -9.10 20.58
C VAL A 152 -9.42 -7.82 20.73
N GLY A 153 -9.87 -6.73 20.11
CA GLY A 153 -9.18 -5.43 20.13
C GLY A 153 -8.13 -5.24 19.03
N LEU A 154 -8.00 -6.19 18.09
CA LEU A 154 -7.16 -6.00 16.89
C LEU A 154 -7.87 -5.11 15.86
N ALA A 155 -7.14 -4.14 15.31
CA ALA A 155 -7.59 -3.36 14.16
C ALA A 155 -7.34 -4.13 12.85
N LEU A 156 -8.33 -4.13 11.95
CA LEU A 156 -8.28 -4.80 10.65
C LEU A 156 -8.55 -3.78 9.53
N ILE A 157 -8.01 -4.06 8.34
CA ILE A 157 -8.26 -3.34 7.09
C ILE A 157 -8.81 -4.33 6.07
#